data_AF-A0A3N5RA18-F1
#
_entry.id   AF-A0A3N5RA18-F1
#
_cell.length_a   1.000
_cell.length_b   1.000
_cell.length_c   1.000
_cell.angle_alpha   90.00
_cell.angle_beta   90.00
_cell.angle_gamma   90.00
#
_symmetry.space_group_name_H-M   'P 1'
#
loop_
_entity.id
_entity.type
_entity.pdbx_description
1 polymer ?
#
loop_
_entity_poly.entity_id
_entity_poly.type
_entity_poly.pdbx_seq_one_letter_code
_entity_poly.pdbx_strand_id
1 'polypeptide(L)'
;MMYARRASHVRGERRLTLLFSVCVCIGLTGCGGSSSTATAPAVPAVEVIEKTAEKGPVTLKVTVWPAEPKLSDLVEMDVVVSSEPEVELKAPVFGQGVGEFLVRDYSERPVAAGQVNSRHFHYQLEPVSAGKNLIHSVAVEFIDRRANSESKGEPALIE
;
A
#
# COMPACT_ATOMS: atom_id res chain seq x y z
N MET A 1 36.80 -12.54 39.56
CA MET A 1 37.78 -11.57 39.04
C MET A 1 37.32 -11.12 37.65
N MET A 2 36.54 -10.04 37.58
CA MET A 2 36.33 -9.23 36.39
C MET A 2 35.66 -7.91 36.83
N TYR A 3 36.14 -6.82 36.26
CA TYR A 3 36.07 -5.45 36.73
C TYR A 3 35.15 -4.64 35.81
N ALA A 4 34.73 -3.47 36.30
CA ALA A 4 34.30 -2.30 35.53
C ALA A 4 32.88 -2.33 34.92
N ARG A 5 32.13 -1.22 34.84
CA ARG A 5 32.34 0.18 35.25
C ARG A 5 30.97 0.88 35.31
N ARG A 6 30.79 1.73 36.32
CA ARG A 6 29.76 2.77 36.41
C ARG A 6 29.89 3.77 35.26
N ALA A 7 28.76 4.28 34.76
CA ALA A 7 28.68 5.59 34.13
C ALA A 7 27.36 6.26 34.54
N SER A 8 27.43 7.02 35.63
CA SER A 8 26.46 8.03 36.04
C SER A 8 26.76 9.31 35.27
N HIS A 9 25.81 9.84 34.50
CA HIS A 9 25.89 11.19 33.96
C HIS A 9 24.91 12.10 34.69
N VAL A 10 25.49 12.87 35.62
CA VAL A 10 24.99 14.10 36.22
C VAL A 10 24.98 15.21 35.16
N ARG A 11 24.18 16.27 35.36
CA ARG A 11 24.37 17.68 34.93
C ARG A 11 23.14 18.20 34.18
N GLY A 12 22.49 19.29 34.58
CA GLY A 12 22.78 20.21 35.66
C GLY A 12 21.67 21.25 35.77
N GLU A 13 21.44 21.68 37.01
CA GLU A 13 20.60 22.80 37.38
C GLU A 13 21.20 24.11 36.86
N ARG A 14 20.37 25.02 36.35
CA ARG A 14 20.66 26.47 36.43
C ARG A 14 19.41 27.25 36.83
N ARG A 15 19.53 27.74 38.06
CA ARG A 15 18.73 28.74 38.75
C ARG A 15 18.71 30.07 37.99
N LEU A 16 17.93 31.00 38.56
CA LEU A 16 18.24 32.42 38.78
C LEU A 16 17.37 33.37 37.93
N THR A 17 16.23 33.85 38.44
CA THR A 17 16.04 35.06 39.29
C THR A 17 15.52 36.23 38.45
N LEU A 18 14.24 36.57 38.72
CA LEU A 18 13.74 37.89 39.12
C LEU A 18 14.41 39.14 38.51
N LEU A 19 13.61 40.00 37.86
CA LEU A 19 13.55 41.47 38.02
C LEU A 19 12.61 42.05 36.94
N PHE A 20 11.48 42.63 37.36
CA PHE A 20 11.23 44.08 37.36
C PHE A 20 10.93 44.67 35.98
N SER A 21 9.67 45.10 35.80
CA SER A 21 9.34 46.53 35.71
C SER A 21 8.15 46.73 34.77
N VAL A 22 7.08 47.22 35.39
CA VAL A 22 5.92 47.84 34.75
C VAL A 22 6.40 48.94 33.80
N CYS A 23 5.91 48.91 32.56
CA CYS A 23 5.81 50.10 31.72
C CYS A 23 4.47 50.06 30.97
N VAL A 24 3.53 50.81 31.52
CA VAL A 24 2.25 51.19 30.93
C VAL A 24 2.54 52.07 29.72
N CYS A 25 1.99 51.74 28.55
CA CYS A 25 1.59 52.74 27.54
C CYS A 25 0.60 52.13 26.53
N ILE A 26 -0.49 52.87 26.39
CA ILE A 26 -1.67 52.72 25.54
C ILE A 26 -1.31 52.78 24.05
N GLY A 27 -2.00 51.99 23.21
CA GLY A 27 -2.25 52.37 21.81
C GLY A 27 -2.07 51.29 20.75
N LEU A 28 -3.10 51.15 19.90
CA LEU A 28 -3.14 50.58 18.55
C LEU A 28 -3.53 49.09 18.41
N THR A 29 -4.84 48.94 18.19
CA THR A 29 -5.47 48.04 17.20
C THR A 29 -4.56 47.56 16.05
N GLY A 30 -4.60 46.25 15.78
CA GLY A 30 -4.52 45.70 14.43
C GLY A 30 -3.23 44.98 14.03
N CYS A 31 -3.19 43.65 14.14
CA CYS A 31 -3.25 42.69 13.03
C CYS A 31 -2.76 41.32 13.50
N GLY A 32 -3.58 40.31 13.19
CA GLY A 32 -3.41 38.93 13.62
C GLY A 32 -2.08 38.31 13.21
N GLY A 33 -1.60 37.43 14.08
CA GLY A 33 -0.43 36.61 13.85
C GLY A 33 -0.53 35.84 12.54
N SER A 34 0.31 36.22 11.59
CA SER A 34 0.61 35.38 10.43
C SER A 34 1.59 34.31 10.90
N SER A 35 1.05 33.25 11.48
CA SER A 35 1.79 31.99 11.61
C SER A 35 2.01 31.48 10.18
N SER A 36 3.27 31.52 9.75
CA SER A 36 3.70 30.99 8.47
C SER A 36 3.56 29.47 8.52
N THR A 37 2.37 28.96 8.18
CA THR A 37 2.18 27.55 7.87
C THR A 37 2.90 27.30 6.56
N ALA A 38 4.10 26.71 6.65
CA ALA A 38 4.77 26.10 5.52
C ALA A 38 3.78 25.12 4.88
N THR A 39 3.19 25.54 3.76
CA THR A 39 2.44 24.64 2.88
C THR A 39 3.48 23.72 2.28
N ALA A 40 3.63 22.53 2.87
CA ALA A 40 4.32 21.44 2.22
C ALA A 40 3.64 21.22 0.85
N PRO A 41 4.40 21.10 -0.25
CA PRO A 41 3.79 20.83 -1.55
C PRO A 41 3.01 19.53 -1.44
N ALA A 42 1.71 19.60 -1.73
CA ALA A 42 0.85 18.43 -1.83
C ALA A 42 1.35 17.60 -3.02
N VAL A 43 1.93 16.44 -2.73
CA VAL A 43 2.22 15.44 -3.76
C VAL A 43 0.88 15.05 -4.37
N PRO A 44 0.68 15.12 -5.70
CA PRO A 44 -0.58 14.73 -6.31
C PRO A 44 -0.84 13.26 -5.96
N ALA A 45 -2.02 12.99 -5.41
CA ALA A 45 -2.46 11.62 -5.18
C ALA A 45 -2.56 10.92 -6.55
N VAL A 46 -1.86 9.80 -6.71
CA VAL A 46 -1.95 8.98 -7.91
C VAL A 46 -3.33 8.33 -7.90
N GLU A 47 -4.10 8.54 -8.97
CA GLU A 47 -5.41 7.93 -9.12
C GLU A 47 -5.27 6.43 -9.42
N VAL A 48 -6.13 5.63 -8.79
CA VAL A 48 -6.06 4.17 -8.77
C VAL A 48 -7.39 3.58 -9.23
N ILE A 49 -7.32 2.52 -10.03
CA ILE A 49 -8.47 1.70 -10.42
C ILE A 49 -8.45 0.43 -9.57
N GLU A 50 -9.57 0.11 -8.91
CA GLU A 50 -9.72 -1.09 -8.09
C GLU A 50 -10.90 -1.93 -8.57
N LYS A 51 -10.72 -3.25 -8.62
CA LYS A 51 -11.77 -4.24 -8.88
C LYS A 51 -11.66 -5.40 -7.92
N THR A 52 -12.80 -5.95 -7.51
CA THR A 52 -12.89 -7.11 -6.63
C THR A 52 -13.84 -8.14 -7.22
N ALA A 53 -13.49 -9.42 -7.08
CA ALA A 53 -14.31 -10.57 -7.40
C ALA A 53 -14.33 -11.57 -6.23
N GLU A 54 -15.41 -12.31 -6.09
CA GLU A 54 -15.58 -13.33 -5.05
C GLU A 54 -16.09 -14.63 -5.67
N LYS A 55 -15.51 -15.75 -5.27
CA LYS A 55 -15.97 -17.08 -5.67
C LYS A 55 -15.77 -18.07 -4.53
N GLY A 56 -16.89 -18.47 -3.92
CA GLY A 56 -16.86 -19.35 -2.75
C GLY A 56 -16.01 -18.72 -1.63
N PRO A 57 -14.97 -19.42 -1.12
CA PRO A 57 -14.13 -18.91 -0.04
C PRO A 57 -13.01 -17.98 -0.50
N VAL A 58 -12.96 -17.59 -1.77
CA VAL A 58 -11.84 -16.83 -2.35
C VAL A 58 -12.31 -15.44 -2.78
N THR A 59 -11.52 -14.44 -2.43
CA THR A 59 -11.67 -13.05 -2.87
C THR A 59 -10.43 -12.66 -3.67
N LEU A 60 -10.63 -12.10 -4.86
CA LEU A 60 -9.60 -11.54 -5.73
C LEU A 60 -9.77 -10.03 -5.77
N LYS A 61 -8.71 -9.27 -5.51
CA LYS A 61 -8.66 -7.82 -5.64
C LYS A 61 -7.54 -7.43 -6.60
N VAL A 62 -7.88 -6.63 -7.59
CA VAL A 62 -6.95 -6.07 -8.57
C VAL A 62 -6.91 -4.56 -8.42
N THR A 63 -5.71 -4.02 -8.28
CA THR A 63 -5.45 -2.59 -8.11
C THR A 63 -4.47 -2.14 -9.19
N VAL A 64 -4.79 -1.10 -9.95
CA VAL A 64 -4.00 -0.61 -11.08
C VAL A 64 -3.74 0.88 -10.95
N TRP A 65 -2.49 1.31 -11.16
CA TRP A 65 -2.13 2.73 -11.16
C TRP A 65 -0.92 3.03 -12.05
N PRO A 66 -0.82 4.24 -12.62
CA PRO A 66 -1.84 5.29 -12.60
C PRO A 66 -3.06 4.92 -13.45
N ALA A 67 -4.24 5.46 -13.12
CA ALA A 67 -5.46 5.24 -13.90
C ALA A 67 -5.37 5.80 -15.34
N GLU A 68 -4.63 6.89 -15.52
CA GLU A 68 -4.38 7.53 -16.82
C GLU A 68 -2.86 7.68 -17.06
N PRO A 69 -2.16 6.60 -17.46
CA PRO A 69 -0.72 6.65 -17.73
C PRO A 69 -0.42 7.47 -18.98
N LYS A 70 0.70 8.20 -18.99
CA LYS A 70 1.27 8.77 -20.21
C LYS A 70 1.99 7.67 -21.00
N LEU A 71 2.31 7.95 -22.27
CA LEU A 71 2.90 6.97 -23.19
C LEU A 71 4.21 6.32 -22.67
N SER A 72 4.96 7.03 -21.82
CA SER A 72 6.23 6.54 -21.27
C SER A 72 6.12 6.07 -19.81
N ASP A 73 4.92 6.14 -19.22
CA ASP A 73 4.71 5.68 -17.85
C ASP A 73 4.53 4.16 -17.86
N LEU A 74 5.09 3.50 -16.84
CA LEU A 74 4.71 2.12 -16.53
C LEU A 74 3.40 2.13 -15.74
N VAL A 75 2.58 1.11 -16.00
CA VAL A 75 1.39 0.81 -15.22
C VAL A 75 1.73 -0.28 -14.22
N GLU A 76 1.53 0.04 -12.96
CA GLU A 76 1.69 -0.88 -11.84
C GLU A 76 0.35 -1.59 -11.62
N MET A 77 0.37 -2.92 -11.50
CA MET A 77 -0.81 -3.71 -11.18
C MET A 77 -0.51 -4.67 -10.03
N ASP A 78 -1.30 -4.57 -8.97
CA ASP A 78 -1.32 -5.51 -7.86
C ASP A 78 -2.53 -6.43 -7.96
N VAL A 79 -2.28 -7.73 -7.78
CA VAL A 79 -3.30 -8.76 -7.67
C VAL A 79 -3.16 -9.41 -6.30
N VAL A 80 -4.13 -9.17 -5.43
CA VAL A 80 -4.20 -9.77 -4.10
C VAL A 80 -5.31 -10.79 -4.08
N VAL A 81 -4.97 -12.03 -3.80
CA VAL A 81 -5.93 -13.11 -3.62
C VAL A 81 -5.91 -13.57 -2.17
N SER A 82 -7.07 -13.59 -1.52
CA SER A 82 -7.24 -14.04 -0.14
C SER A 82 -8.27 -15.15 -0.08
N SER A 83 -8.10 -16.07 0.87
CA SER A 83 -9.04 -17.17 1.04
C SER A 83 -9.24 -17.54 2.50
N GLU A 84 -10.33 -18.24 2.79
CA GLU A 84 -10.51 -18.92 4.06
C GLU A 84 -9.41 -19.96 4.33
N PRO A 85 -9.21 -20.39 5.59
CA PRO A 85 -8.33 -21.51 5.90
C PRO A 85 -8.66 -22.78 5.12
N GLU A 86 -7.66 -23.62 4.91
CA GLU A 86 -7.78 -24.89 4.17
C GLU A 86 -8.14 -24.74 2.69
N VAL A 87 -8.02 -23.55 2.11
CA VAL A 87 -8.05 -23.33 0.67
C VAL A 87 -6.62 -23.19 0.15
N GLU A 88 -6.29 -23.94 -0.89
CA GLU A 88 -4.98 -23.86 -1.54
C GLU A 88 -5.04 -22.91 -2.74
N LEU A 89 -4.24 -21.84 -2.72
CA LEU A 89 -4.14 -20.86 -3.80
C LEU A 89 -2.92 -21.13 -4.69
N LYS A 90 -3.15 -21.32 -5.99
CA LYS A 90 -2.07 -21.43 -6.98
C LYS A 90 -1.62 -20.07 -7.48
N ALA A 91 -0.39 -20.00 -7.98
CA ALA A 91 0.08 -18.78 -8.63
C ALA A 91 -0.63 -18.67 -9.98
N PRO A 92 -1.02 -17.47 -10.41
CA PRO A 92 -1.51 -17.26 -11.77
C PRO A 92 -0.39 -17.62 -12.75
N VAL A 93 -0.78 -18.08 -13.94
CA VAL A 93 0.19 -18.30 -15.02
C VAL A 93 0.76 -16.95 -15.43
N PHE A 94 2.10 -16.85 -15.49
CA PHE A 94 2.78 -15.62 -15.89
C PHE A 94 2.26 -15.10 -17.23
N GLY A 95 1.98 -13.79 -17.30
CA GLY A 95 1.52 -13.13 -18.51
C GLY A 95 0.07 -13.40 -18.90
N GLN A 96 -0.72 -14.15 -18.11
CA GLN A 96 -2.17 -14.19 -18.30
C GLN A 96 -2.86 -12.93 -17.78
N GLY A 97 -3.93 -12.51 -18.46
CA GLY A 97 -4.78 -11.39 -18.04
C GLY A 97 -4.25 -10.00 -18.35
N VAL A 98 -3.04 -9.83 -18.90
CA VAL A 98 -2.47 -8.48 -19.11
C VAL A 98 -2.87 -7.81 -20.42
N GLY A 99 -3.52 -8.53 -21.34
CA GLY A 99 -4.13 -7.97 -22.56
C GLY A 99 -3.18 -7.16 -23.44
N GLU A 100 -3.49 -5.88 -23.63
CA GLU A 100 -2.77 -4.96 -24.52
C GLU A 100 -1.50 -4.35 -23.87
N PHE A 101 -0.94 -5.04 -22.87
CA PHE A 101 0.24 -4.60 -22.14
C PHE A 101 1.37 -5.64 -22.22
N LEU A 102 2.60 -5.16 -22.30
CA LEU A 102 3.79 -5.98 -22.11
C LEU A 102 4.13 -6.08 -20.63
N VAL A 103 4.38 -7.28 -20.13
CA VAL A 103 4.91 -7.47 -18.77
C VAL A 103 6.40 -7.14 -18.76
N ARG A 104 6.77 -6.06 -18.10
CA ARG A 104 8.16 -5.63 -17.89
C ARG A 104 8.79 -6.28 -16.67
N ASP A 105 8.01 -6.43 -15.62
CA ASP A 105 8.41 -7.13 -14.41
C ASP A 105 7.23 -7.86 -13.79
N TYR A 106 7.54 -8.92 -13.05
CA TYR A 106 6.59 -9.72 -12.28
C TYR A 106 7.27 -10.25 -11.02
N SER A 107 6.62 -10.05 -9.88
CA SER A 107 7.07 -10.60 -8.62
C SER A 107 5.91 -11.00 -7.73
N GLU A 108 6.13 -12.03 -6.90
CA GLU A 108 5.28 -12.30 -5.75
C GLU A 108 5.83 -11.53 -4.55
N ARG A 109 4.98 -10.74 -3.90
CA ARG A 109 5.32 -9.90 -2.76
C ARG A 109 4.79 -10.51 -1.45
N PRO A 110 5.44 -10.23 -0.32
CA PRO A 110 4.90 -10.58 0.99
C PRO A 110 3.56 -9.87 1.24
N VAL A 111 2.58 -10.60 1.77
CA VAL A 111 1.31 -10.03 2.22
C VAL A 111 1.48 -9.28 3.55
N ALA A 112 0.55 -8.36 3.83
CA ALA A 112 0.58 -7.59 5.07
C ALA A 112 0.38 -8.48 6.31
N ALA A 113 0.97 -8.08 7.44
CA ALA A 113 0.85 -8.81 8.69
C ALA A 113 -0.63 -8.95 9.10
N GLY A 114 -1.07 -10.19 9.34
CA GLY A 114 -2.46 -10.51 9.69
C GLY A 114 -3.32 -11.01 8.52
N GLN A 115 -2.87 -10.89 7.26
CA GLN A 115 -3.50 -11.57 6.14
C GLN A 115 -3.03 -13.03 6.07
N VAL A 116 -3.73 -13.91 6.78
CA VAL A 116 -3.50 -15.35 6.70
C VAL A 116 -4.10 -15.89 5.40
N ASN A 117 -3.41 -16.83 4.76
CA ASN A 117 -3.82 -17.50 3.52
C ASN A 117 -4.14 -16.55 2.35
N SER A 118 -3.26 -15.57 2.14
CA SER A 118 -3.32 -14.62 1.02
C SER A 118 -2.03 -14.63 0.21
N ARG A 119 -2.11 -14.27 -1.07
CA ARG A 119 -0.97 -14.09 -1.98
C ARG A 119 -1.08 -12.75 -2.68
N HIS A 120 0.06 -12.11 -2.93
CA HIS A 120 0.15 -10.80 -3.57
C HIS A 120 1.10 -10.90 -4.76
N PHE A 121 0.58 -10.70 -5.96
CA PHE A 121 1.35 -10.64 -7.19
C PHE A 121 1.41 -9.20 -7.67
N HIS A 122 2.59 -8.79 -8.11
CA HIS A 122 2.86 -7.45 -8.59
C HIS A 122 3.40 -7.50 -10.02
N TYR A 123 2.84 -6.67 -10.88
CA TYR A 123 3.18 -6.56 -12.29
C TYR A 123 3.57 -5.12 -12.62
N GLN A 124 4.62 -4.99 -13.42
CA GLN A 124 4.91 -3.76 -14.15
C GLN A 124 4.53 -3.96 -15.62
N LEU A 125 3.65 -3.10 -16.11
CA LEU A 125 3.01 -3.22 -17.42
C LEU A 125 3.39 -2.02 -18.28
N GLU A 126 3.74 -2.27 -19.54
CA GLU A 126 3.96 -1.22 -20.54
C GLU A 126 2.85 -1.27 -21.61
N PRO A 127 2.12 -0.16 -21.86
CA PRO A 127 1.14 -0.11 -22.94
C PRO A 127 1.81 -0.31 -24.30
N VAL A 128 1.23 -1.15 -25.16
CA VAL A 128 1.75 -1.35 -26.54
C VAL A 128 1.36 -0.23 -27.50
N SER A 129 0.33 0.55 -27.16
CA SER A 129 -0.22 1.59 -28.02
C SER A 129 -0.81 2.75 -27.23
N ALA A 130 -0.93 3.91 -27.88
CA ALA A 130 -1.59 5.07 -27.30
C ALA A 130 -3.13 4.92 -27.34
N GLY A 131 -3.82 5.51 -26.37
CA GLY A 131 -5.28 5.52 -26.30
C GLY A 131 -5.81 4.64 -25.18
N LYS A 132 -7.03 4.12 -25.37
CA LYS A 132 -7.66 3.22 -24.40
C LYS A 132 -7.08 1.82 -24.59
N ASN A 133 -6.40 1.32 -23.56
CA ASN A 133 -5.89 -0.05 -23.53
C ASN A 133 -6.68 -0.87 -22.50
N LEU A 134 -6.89 -2.16 -22.78
CA LEU A 134 -7.62 -3.08 -21.92
C LEU A 134 -6.68 -4.07 -21.21
N ILE A 135 -6.79 -4.10 -19.88
CA ILE A 135 -6.29 -5.21 -19.06
C ILE A 135 -7.40 -6.27 -18.99
N HIS A 136 -7.07 -7.52 -19.34
CA HIS A 136 -8.01 -8.64 -19.28
C HIS A 136 -8.13 -9.21 -17.86
N SER A 137 -9.03 -10.18 -17.67
CA SER A 137 -9.18 -10.84 -16.36
C SER A 137 -7.97 -11.70 -16.02
N VAL A 138 -7.51 -11.61 -14.78
CA VAL A 138 -6.43 -12.44 -14.22
C VAL A 138 -7.08 -13.63 -13.53
N ALA A 139 -6.87 -14.83 -14.07
CA ALA A 139 -7.40 -16.05 -13.48
C ALA A 139 -6.45 -16.63 -12.42
N VAL A 140 -6.99 -16.94 -11.24
CA VAL A 140 -6.27 -17.64 -10.17
C VAL A 140 -6.96 -18.97 -9.89
N GLU A 141 -6.20 -20.05 -9.96
CA GLU A 141 -6.68 -21.38 -9.57
C GLU A 141 -6.63 -21.57 -8.05
N PHE A 142 -7.68 -22.18 -7.50
CA PHE A 142 -7.73 -22.60 -6.13
C PHE A 142 -8.35 -24.00 -5.97
N ILE A 143 -8.01 -24.66 -4.87
CA ILE A 143 -8.59 -25.95 -4.47
C ILE A 143 -9.13 -25.78 -3.04
N ASP A 144 -10.44 -25.93 -2.87
CA ASP A 144 -11.06 -25.90 -1.55
C ASP A 144 -10.90 -27.26 -0.86
N ARG A 145 -10.17 -27.30 0.27
CA ARG A 145 -9.97 -28.53 1.05
C ARG A 145 -10.79 -28.56 2.33
N ARG A 146 -11.62 -27.55 2.59
CA ARG A 146 -12.47 -27.49 3.80
C ARG A 146 -13.38 -28.70 3.87
N ALA A 147 -13.62 -29.21 5.07
CA ALA A 147 -14.41 -30.43 5.27
C ALA A 147 -15.89 -30.27 4.85
N ASN A 148 -16.42 -29.05 4.90
CA ASN A 148 -17.80 -28.70 4.57
C ASN A 148 -18.00 -28.21 3.13
N SER A 149 -16.97 -28.30 2.26
CA SER A 149 -17.08 -27.86 0.87
C SER A 149 -17.80 -28.87 -0.01
N GLU A 150 -18.76 -28.42 -0.81
CA GLU A 150 -19.47 -29.24 -1.81
C GLU A 150 -18.56 -29.63 -2.99
N SER A 151 -17.58 -28.79 -3.32
CA SER A 151 -16.60 -28.99 -4.41
C SER A 151 -15.21 -29.35 -3.87
N LYS A 152 -15.17 -30.06 -2.72
CA LYS A 152 -13.91 -30.35 -2.03
C LYS A 152 -12.91 -31.08 -2.93
N GLY A 153 -11.73 -30.51 -3.07
CA GLY A 153 -10.63 -31.09 -3.84
C GLY A 153 -10.71 -30.86 -5.35
N GLU A 154 -11.77 -30.23 -5.85
CA GLU A 154 -11.89 -29.89 -7.27
C GLU A 154 -11.20 -28.54 -7.57
N PRO A 155 -10.38 -28.44 -8.63
CA PRO A 155 -9.82 -27.16 -9.05
C PRO A 155 -10.90 -26.20 -9.57
N ALA A 156 -10.83 -24.94 -9.16
CA ALA A 156 -11.69 -23.87 -9.62
C ALA A 156 -10.89 -22.59 -9.93
N LEU A 157 -11.39 -21.77 -10.86
CA LEU A 157 -10.80 -20.46 -11.21
C LEU A 157 -11.63 -19.29 -10.66
N ILE A 158 -10.98 -18.25 -10.16
CA ILE A 158 -11.56 -16.92 -9.90
C ILE A 158 -10.90 -15.90 -10.84
N GLU A 159 -11.67 -14.95 -11.38
CA GLU A 159 -11.22 -13.99 -12.41
C GLU A 159 -11.88 -12.62 -12.28
#